data_AF-A0A4V3S4R7-F1
#
_entry.id   AF-A0A4V3S4R7-F1
#
_cell.length_a   1.000
_cell.length_b   1.000
_cell.length_c   1.000
_cell.angle_alpha   90.00
_cell.angle_beta   90.00
_cell.angle_gamma   90.00
#
_symmetry.space_group_name_H-M   'P 1'
#
loop_
_entity.id
_entity.type
_entity.pdbx_description
1 polymer ?
#
loop_
_entity_poly.entity_id
_entity_poly.type
_entity_poly.pdbx_seq_one_letter_code
_entity_poly.pdbx_strand_id
1 'polypeptide(L)'
;MVFRIEPQMGPEAYKTYAIVSPISTHMRRATCEEVGCEHHLNGWRVRVEALTPDLVRAARDSGRKYTEQSIAEGETWLVFEAGQTCFKAHEHRAPIGRPPLYLVRDGDYRGNPRRTKARLHQRPGDWVEDFAEHQQALADEIKKG
;
A
#
# COMPACT_ATOMS: atom_id res chain seq x y z
N MET A 1 -4.63 16.78 -9.20
CA MET A 1 -4.59 16.66 -10.68
C MET A 1 -3.26 16.02 -11.04
N VAL A 2 -3.24 14.82 -11.62
CA VAL A 2 -1.96 14.17 -12.00
C VAL A 2 -1.62 14.65 -13.41
N PHE A 3 -0.52 15.40 -13.56
CA PHE A 3 0.00 15.77 -14.88
C PHE A 3 0.55 14.49 -15.54
N ARG A 4 -0.01 14.10 -16.69
CA ARG A 4 0.42 12.95 -17.47
C ARG A 4 0.89 13.44 -18.84
N ILE A 5 1.99 12.86 -19.31
CA ILE A 5 2.47 13.08 -20.68
C ILE A 5 1.47 12.41 -21.62
N GLU A 6 1.01 13.13 -22.66
CA GLU A 6 0.09 12.58 -23.64
C GLU A 6 0.79 11.50 -24.49
N PRO A 7 0.25 10.27 -24.58
CA PRO A 7 0.85 9.21 -25.37
C PRO A 7 0.76 9.49 -26.88
N GLN A 8 1.82 9.18 -27.63
CA GLN A 8 1.89 9.44 -29.08
C GLN A 8 1.12 8.43 -29.95
N MET A 9 0.60 7.36 -29.35
CA MET A 9 -0.11 6.27 -30.05
C MET A 9 -1.39 5.93 -29.31
N GLY A 10 -2.25 5.09 -29.91
CA GLY A 10 -3.44 4.57 -29.25
C GLY A 10 -3.11 3.62 -28.09
N PRO A 11 -4.00 3.46 -27.10
CA PRO A 11 -3.78 2.61 -25.93
C PRO A 11 -3.49 1.16 -26.29
N GLU A 12 -3.98 0.69 -27.43
CA GLU A 12 -3.77 -0.66 -27.97
C GLU A 12 -2.32 -0.98 -28.35
N ALA A 13 -1.46 0.03 -28.48
CA ALA A 13 -0.02 -0.14 -28.70
C ALA A 13 0.75 -0.33 -27.37
N TYR A 14 0.20 0.14 -26.25
CA TYR A 14 0.88 0.12 -24.97
C TYR A 14 0.59 -1.15 -24.17
N LYS A 15 1.50 -1.45 -23.25
CA LYS A 15 1.35 -2.47 -22.22
C LYS A 15 1.66 -1.85 -20.87
N THR A 16 0.90 -2.24 -19.86
CA THR A 16 1.10 -1.91 -18.45
C THR A 16 1.78 -3.08 -17.75
N TYR A 17 2.91 -2.80 -17.14
CA TYR A 17 3.76 -3.76 -16.45
C TYR A 17 3.67 -3.52 -14.93
N ALA A 18 3.50 -4.58 -14.14
CA ALA A 18 3.42 -4.47 -12.69
C ALA A 18 4.06 -5.67 -11.98
N ILE A 19 4.71 -5.39 -10.84
CA ILE A 19 5.17 -6.39 -9.88
C ILE A 19 4.31 -6.22 -8.64
N VAL A 20 3.52 -7.22 -8.29
CA VAL A 20 2.53 -7.10 -7.21
C VAL A 20 2.61 -8.25 -6.22
N SER A 21 2.36 -7.92 -4.94
CA SER A 21 2.22 -8.88 -3.84
C SER A 21 0.86 -8.70 -3.17
N PRO A 22 -0.23 -9.27 -3.72
CA PRO A 22 -1.58 -9.07 -3.19
C PRO A 22 -1.73 -9.46 -1.73
N ILE A 23 -2.44 -8.64 -0.94
CA ILE A 23 -2.65 -8.86 0.50
C ILE A 23 -3.28 -10.23 0.76
N SER A 24 -4.25 -10.65 -0.06
CA SER A 24 -4.98 -11.92 0.13
C SER A 24 -4.11 -13.17 -0.02
N THR A 25 -2.98 -13.09 -0.72
CA THR A 25 -2.18 -14.28 -1.05
C THR A 25 -0.72 -14.18 -0.63
N HIS A 26 -0.18 -12.99 -0.39
CA HIS A 26 1.24 -12.76 -0.07
C HIS A 26 1.47 -12.23 1.35
N MET A 27 0.38 -11.90 2.05
CA MET A 27 0.45 -11.31 3.37
C MET A 27 -0.37 -12.12 4.37
N ARG A 28 0.12 -12.22 5.60
CA ARG A 28 -0.64 -12.71 6.76
C ARG A 28 -0.90 -11.57 7.74
N ARG A 29 -1.83 -11.77 8.68
CA ARG A 29 -1.93 -10.87 9.85
C ARG A 29 -0.63 -10.94 10.65
N ALA A 30 -0.24 -9.79 11.18
CA ALA A 30 0.99 -9.64 11.94
C ALA A 30 0.74 -8.90 13.26
N THR A 31 1.58 -9.15 14.25
CA THR A 31 1.56 -8.41 15.51
C THR A 31 2.20 -7.02 15.34
N CYS A 32 2.10 -6.16 16.36
CA CYS A 32 2.77 -4.86 16.35
C CYS A 32 4.30 -5.00 16.37
N GLU A 33 4.80 -6.01 17.07
CA GLU A 33 6.22 -6.33 17.17
C GLU A 33 6.78 -6.78 15.81
N GLU A 34 6.10 -7.69 15.12
CA GLU A 34 6.54 -8.23 13.82
C GLU A 34 6.68 -7.16 12.73
N VAL A 35 5.88 -6.09 12.79
CA VAL A 35 5.91 -5.01 11.79
C VAL A 35 6.71 -3.79 12.24
N GLY A 36 7.36 -3.84 13.41
CA GLY A 36 8.09 -2.69 13.96
C GLY A 36 7.20 -1.46 14.15
N CYS A 37 5.97 -1.65 14.63
CA CYS A 37 4.99 -0.57 14.77
C CYS A 37 5.50 0.51 15.75
N GLU A 38 5.62 1.75 15.30
CA GLU A 38 6.13 2.87 16.11
C GLU A 38 5.36 3.07 17.41
N HIS A 39 4.04 2.93 17.39
CA HIS A 39 3.21 3.05 18.59
C HIS A 39 3.51 1.95 19.61
N HIS A 40 3.83 0.74 19.14
CA HIS A 40 4.24 -0.33 20.03
C HIS A 40 5.65 -0.11 20.56
N LEU A 41 6.58 0.35 19.71
CA LEU A 41 7.97 0.56 20.10
C LEU A 41 8.15 1.75 21.07
N ASN A 42 7.42 2.84 20.84
CA ASN A 42 7.64 4.12 21.52
C ASN A 42 6.47 4.55 22.42
N GLY A 43 5.36 3.82 22.40
CA GLY A 43 4.10 4.32 22.95
C GLY A 43 3.44 5.34 22.01
N TRP A 44 2.27 5.83 22.40
CA TRP A 44 1.57 6.87 21.66
C TRP A 44 0.66 7.68 22.58
N ARG A 45 0.19 8.81 22.07
CA ARG A 45 -0.66 9.71 22.83
C ARG A 45 -1.84 10.17 21.97
N VAL A 46 -3.00 10.32 22.60
CA VAL A 46 -4.25 10.67 21.93
C VAL A 46 -4.82 11.90 22.60
N ARG A 47 -5.02 12.97 21.83
CA ARG A 47 -5.67 14.18 22.32
C ARG A 47 -7.17 13.99 22.37
N VAL A 48 -7.77 14.09 23.56
CA VAL A 48 -9.19 13.81 23.79
C VAL A 48 -10.09 14.78 23.02
N GLU A 49 -9.75 16.07 23.01
CA GLU A 49 -10.58 17.11 22.42
C GLU A 49 -10.51 17.13 20.89
N ALA A 50 -9.54 16.44 20.30
CA ALA A 50 -9.45 16.23 18.86
C ALA A 50 -10.29 15.04 18.38
N LEU A 51 -10.94 14.32 19.29
CA LEU A 51 -11.71 13.12 18.99
C LEU A 51 -13.20 13.32 19.22
N THR A 52 -14.01 12.55 18.50
CA THR A 52 -15.43 12.42 18.80
C THR A 52 -15.63 11.67 20.12
N PRO A 53 -16.76 11.87 20.83
CA PRO A 53 -17.04 11.17 22.09
C PRO A 53 -16.95 9.64 21.97
N ASP A 54 -17.37 9.08 20.84
CA ASP A 54 -17.29 7.63 20.57
C ASP A 54 -15.83 7.13 20.48
N LEU A 55 -14.94 7.91 19.87
CA LEU A 55 -13.52 7.55 19.76
C LEU A 55 -12.80 7.71 21.10
N VAL A 56 -13.17 8.71 21.91
CA VAL A 56 -12.67 8.84 23.30
C VAL A 56 -13.09 7.62 24.12
N ARG A 57 -14.37 7.23 24.02
CA ARG A 57 -14.87 6.03 24.69
C ARG A 57 -14.13 4.78 24.21
N ALA A 58 -13.97 4.60 22.90
CA ALA A 58 -13.24 3.47 22.34
C ALA A 58 -11.78 3.42 22.82
N ALA A 59 -11.13 4.58 22.99
CA ALA A 59 -9.76 4.65 23.51
C ALA A 59 -9.69 4.24 25.00
N ARG A 60 -10.62 4.74 25.83
CA ARG A 60 -10.70 4.41 27.27
C ARG A 60 -11.12 2.96 27.52
N ASP A 61 -12.09 2.46 26.75
CA ASP A 61 -12.63 1.09 26.85
C ASP A 61 -11.78 0.06 26.08
N SER A 62 -10.60 0.45 25.60
CA SER A 62 -9.76 -0.38 24.72
C SER A 62 -9.06 -1.56 25.41
N GLY A 63 -9.16 -1.65 26.74
CA GLY A 63 -8.45 -2.64 27.56
C GLY A 63 -6.93 -2.41 27.64
N ARG A 64 -6.43 -1.29 27.13
CA ARG A 64 -5.02 -0.90 27.19
C ARG A 64 -4.77 -0.05 28.43
N LYS A 65 -3.55 -0.13 28.96
CA LYS A 65 -3.10 0.74 30.03
C LYS A 65 -2.80 2.12 29.47
N TYR A 66 -3.33 3.15 30.11
CA TYR A 66 -3.04 4.54 29.78
C TYR A 66 -3.03 5.40 31.04
N THR A 67 -2.40 6.57 30.93
CA THR A 67 -2.49 7.65 31.91
C THR A 67 -3.17 8.85 31.28
N GLU A 68 -3.99 9.56 32.04
CA GLU A 68 -4.54 10.85 31.60
C GLU A 68 -3.57 11.96 32.00
N GLN A 69 -3.18 12.77 31.04
CA GLN A 69 -2.29 13.91 31.25
C GLN A 69 -3.01 15.20 30.84
N SER A 70 -3.29 16.06 31.81
CA SER A 70 -3.76 17.42 31.54
C SER A 70 -2.54 18.28 31.17
N ILE A 71 -2.55 18.84 29.96
CA ILE A 71 -1.45 19.66 29.42
C ILE A 71 -1.75 21.16 29.62
N ALA A 72 -3.01 21.54 29.47
CA ALA A 72 -3.51 22.88 29.66
C ALA A 72 -5.01 22.83 30.03
N GLU A 73 -5.58 23.99 30.34
CA GLU A 73 -7.02 24.11 30.56
C GLU A 73 -7.78 23.64 29.31
N GLY A 74 -8.63 22.61 29.47
CA GLY A 74 -9.38 22.02 28.37
C GLY A 74 -8.54 21.19 27.38
N GLU A 75 -7.31 20.80 27.72
CA GLU A 75 -6.50 19.90 26.89
C GLU A 75 -6.00 18.68 27.68
N THR A 76 -6.50 17.51 27.30
CA THR A 76 -6.23 16.24 27.93
C THR A 76 -5.70 15.24 26.91
N TRP A 77 -4.61 14.57 27.26
CA TRP A 77 -4.01 13.51 26.46
C TRP A 77 -4.13 12.18 27.19
N LEU A 78 -4.57 11.15 26.48
CA LEU A 78 -4.44 9.76 26.90
C LEU A 78 -3.08 9.25 26.43
N VAL A 79 -2.20 8.93 27.35
CA VAL A 79 -0.83 8.48 27.07
C VAL A 79 -0.75 6.97 27.26
N PHE A 80 -0.42 6.26 26.19
CA PHE A 80 -0.28 4.81 26.14
C PHE A 80 1.20 4.46 26.10
N GLU A 81 1.64 3.62 27.03
CA GLU A 81 3.03 3.18 27.13
C GLU A 81 3.44 2.25 25.98
N ALA A 82 4.75 2.21 25.70
CA ALA A 82 5.37 1.27 24.80
C ALA A 82 5.11 -0.20 25.22
N GLY A 83 5.27 -1.13 24.27
CA GLY A 83 5.02 -2.56 24.45
C GLY A 83 3.55 -2.97 24.30
N GLN A 84 2.63 -2.03 24.17
CA GLN A 84 1.20 -2.33 24.02
C GLN A 84 0.79 -2.52 22.56
N THR A 85 -0.27 -3.28 22.31
CA THR A 85 -0.87 -3.44 20.98
C THR A 85 -1.49 -2.12 20.53
N CYS A 86 -1.17 -1.59 19.35
CA CYS A 86 -1.75 -0.32 18.87
C CYS A 86 -3.24 -0.47 18.48
N PHE A 87 -3.93 0.64 18.20
CA PHE A 87 -5.33 0.60 17.74
C PHE A 87 -5.51 0.01 16.34
N LYS A 88 -4.49 0.10 15.49
CA LYS A 88 -4.49 -0.40 14.11
C LYS A 88 -3.89 -1.79 13.95
N ALA A 89 -3.74 -2.55 15.04
CA ALA A 89 -3.11 -3.87 14.98
C ALA A 89 -3.82 -4.83 14.01
N HIS A 90 -5.13 -4.67 13.82
CA HIS A 90 -5.91 -5.45 12.85
C HIS A 90 -5.54 -5.17 11.38
N GLU A 91 -4.89 -4.04 11.09
CA GLU A 91 -4.38 -3.66 9.77
C GLU A 91 -2.96 -4.18 9.53
N HIS A 92 -2.22 -4.56 10.57
CA HIS A 92 -0.83 -5.01 10.44
C HIS A 92 -0.73 -6.28 9.61
N ARG A 93 0.22 -6.27 8.66
CA ARG A 93 0.48 -7.38 7.74
C ARG A 93 1.97 -7.63 7.65
N ALA A 94 2.34 -8.90 7.53
CA ALA A 94 3.71 -9.33 7.25
C ALA A 94 3.74 -10.23 6.01
N PRO A 95 4.82 -10.15 5.21
CA PRO A 95 4.98 -11.01 4.05
C PRO A 95 5.18 -12.47 4.46
N ILE A 96 4.63 -13.41 3.69
CA ILE A 96 4.80 -14.86 3.92
C ILE A 96 5.92 -15.48 3.06
N GLY A 97 6.80 -14.65 2.48
CA GLY A 97 7.93 -15.11 1.66
C GLY A 97 7.54 -15.67 0.28
N ARG A 98 6.30 -15.48 -0.17
CA ARG A 98 5.90 -15.86 -1.54
C ARG A 98 6.52 -14.92 -2.57
N PRO A 99 7.05 -15.42 -3.70
CA PRO A 99 7.51 -14.59 -4.81
C PRO A 99 6.38 -13.69 -5.32
N PRO A 100 6.68 -12.45 -5.74
CA PRO A 100 5.67 -11.55 -6.29
C PRO A 100 5.15 -12.05 -7.64
N LEU A 101 4.02 -11.50 -8.06
CA LEU A 101 3.43 -11.75 -9.37
C LEU A 101 3.95 -10.74 -10.39
N TYR A 102 4.51 -11.23 -11.49
CA TYR A 102 5.05 -10.45 -12.60
C TYR A 102 3.99 -10.31 -13.71
N LEU A 103 3.18 -9.26 -13.63
CA LEU A 103 2.00 -9.07 -14.49
C LEU A 103 2.29 -8.15 -15.67
N VAL A 104 1.65 -8.47 -16.79
CA VAL A 104 1.60 -7.64 -18.01
C VAL A 104 0.15 -7.57 -18.49
N ARG A 105 -0.31 -6.37 -18.78
CA ARG A 105 -1.65 -6.10 -19.30
C ARG A 105 -1.52 -5.24 -20.54
N ASP A 106 -2.27 -5.54 -21.60
CA ASP A 106 -2.35 -4.60 -22.72
C ASP A 106 -3.12 -3.35 -22.30
N GLY A 107 -2.82 -2.23 -22.95
CA GLY A 107 -3.35 -0.93 -22.60
C GLY A 107 -2.44 -0.10 -21.71
N ASP A 108 -2.85 1.14 -21.54
CA ASP A 108 -2.27 2.10 -20.60
C ASP A 108 -3.34 2.67 -19.66
N TYR A 109 -3.11 3.86 -19.09
CA TYR A 109 -4.06 4.52 -18.20
C TYR A 109 -5.43 4.84 -18.84
N ARG A 110 -5.51 4.84 -20.18
CA ARG A 110 -6.74 5.03 -20.96
C ARG A 110 -7.56 3.73 -21.05
N GLY A 111 -6.99 2.59 -20.64
CA GLY A 111 -7.66 1.29 -20.53
C GLY A 111 -7.07 0.22 -21.44
N ASN A 112 -7.68 -0.97 -21.43
CA ASN A 112 -7.33 -2.10 -22.30
C ASN A 112 -8.37 -2.24 -23.43
N PRO A 113 -8.20 -1.54 -24.57
CA PRO A 113 -9.18 -1.56 -25.66
C PRO A 113 -9.34 -2.96 -26.27
N ARG A 114 -8.28 -3.79 -26.26
CA ARG A 114 -8.31 -5.15 -26.82
C ARG A 114 -8.95 -6.18 -25.89
N ARG A 115 -9.26 -5.81 -24.64
CA ARG A 115 -9.85 -6.70 -23.60
C ARG A 115 -9.11 -8.01 -23.41
N THR A 116 -7.82 -8.02 -23.69
CA THR A 116 -6.95 -9.19 -23.52
C THR A 116 -6.77 -9.51 -22.04
N LYS A 117 -6.58 -10.80 -21.76
CA LYS A 117 -6.30 -11.25 -20.40
C LYS A 117 -4.89 -10.80 -19.99
N ALA A 118 -4.75 -10.48 -18.71
CA ALA A 118 -3.43 -10.25 -18.13
C ALA A 118 -2.57 -11.50 -18.26
N ARG A 119 -1.29 -11.32 -18.63
CA ARG A 119 -0.29 -12.37 -18.66
C ARG A 119 0.51 -12.32 -17.36
N LEU A 120 0.82 -13.49 -16.83
CA LEU A 120 1.67 -13.68 -15.65
C LEU A 120 2.95 -14.37 -16.09
N HIS A 121 4.08 -13.73 -15.85
CA HIS A 121 5.40 -14.33 -16.01
C HIS A 121 5.79 -15.11 -14.75
N GLN A 122 6.41 -16.27 -14.94
CA GLN A 122 6.85 -17.13 -13.83
C GLN A 122 8.20 -16.68 -13.26
N ARG A 123 9.01 -15.98 -14.06
CA ARG A 123 10.35 -15.53 -13.69
C ARG A 123 10.49 -14.02 -13.90
N PRO A 124 11.29 -13.34 -13.06
CA PRO A 124 11.57 -11.91 -13.25
C PRO A 124 12.30 -11.62 -14.58
N GLY A 125 13.19 -12.53 -15.02
CA GLY A 125 13.94 -12.36 -16.28
C GLY A 125 13.02 -12.23 -17.49
N ASP A 126 12.07 -13.16 -17.63
CA ASP A 126 11.09 -13.17 -18.74
C ASP A 126 10.25 -11.88 -18.77
N TRP A 127 9.93 -11.32 -17.61
CA TRP A 127 9.20 -10.07 -17.50
C TRP A 127 10.05 -8.87 -17.95
N VAL A 128 11.34 -8.85 -17.58
CA VAL A 128 12.27 -7.78 -17.97
C VAL A 128 12.56 -7.82 -19.47
N GLU A 129 12.76 -9.01 -20.02
CA GLU A 129 12.96 -9.22 -21.46
C GLU A 129 11.75 -8.75 -22.26
N ASP A 130 10.54 -9.19 -21.90
CA ASP A 130 9.29 -8.76 -22.54
C ASP A 130 9.07 -7.24 -22.44
N PHE A 131 9.44 -6.63 -21.31
CA PHE A 131 9.40 -5.18 -21.16
C PHE A 131 10.37 -4.47 -22.11
N ALA A 132 11.63 -4.94 -22.17
CA ALA A 132 12.67 -4.34 -23.01
C ALA A 132 12.33 -4.47 -24.51
N GLU A 133 11.90 -5.66 -24.94
CA GLU A 133 11.46 -5.90 -26.31
C GLU A 133 10.28 -5.00 -26.69
N HIS A 134 9.30 -4.85 -25.78
CA HIS A 134 8.15 -3.97 -26.01
C HIS A 134 8.56 -2.49 -26.09
N GLN A 135 9.47 -2.03 -25.23
CA GLN A 135 9.98 -0.65 -25.30
C GLN A 135 10.68 -0.37 -26.63
N GLN A 136 11.52 -1.30 -27.09
CA GLN A 136 12.21 -1.17 -28.37
C GLN A 136 11.21 -1.12 -29.53
N ALA A 137 10.21 -2.01 -29.53
CA ALA A 137 9.14 -2.01 -30.54
C ALA A 137 8.38 -0.67 -30.58
N LEU A 138 8.02 -0.10 -29.43
CA LEU A 138 7.39 1.23 -29.36
C LEU A 138 8.30 2.32 -29.93
N ALA A 139 9.58 2.31 -29.57
CA ALA A 139 10.54 3.29 -30.05
C ALA A 139 10.72 3.22 -31.58
N ASP A 140 10.71 2.02 -32.13
CA ASP A 140 10.83 1.80 -33.58
C ASP A 140 9.56 2.21 -34.33
N GLU A 141 8.37 1.96 -33.78
CA GLU A 141 7.11 2.42 -34.38
C GLU A 141 6.99 3.96 -34.34
N ILE A 142 7.33 4.59 -33.22
CA ILE A 142 7.34 6.07 -33.11
C ILE A 142 8.29 6.71 -34.14
N LYS A 143 9.44 6.08 -34.41
CA LYS A 143 10.40 6.58 -35.40
C LYS A 143 9.90 6.48 -36.84
N LYS A 144 8.98 5.54 -37.14
CA LYS A 144 8.44 5.34 -38.50
C LYS A 144 7.40 6.39 -38.89
N GLY A 145 6.75 7.02 -37.91
CA GLY A 145 5.69 8.01 -38.12
C GLY A 145 4.31 7.41 -38.03
#